data_AF-A0A7V8TZL9-F1
#
_entry.id   AF-A0A7V8TZL9-F1
#
_cell.length_a   1.000
_cell.length_b   1.000
_cell.length_c   1.000
_cell.angle_alpha   90.00
_cell.angle_beta   90.00
_cell.angle_gamma   90.00
#
_symmetry.space_group_name_H-M   'P 1'
#
loop_
_entity.id
_entity.type
_entity.pdbx_description
1 polymer ?
#
loop_
_entity_poly.entity_id
_entity_poly.type
_entity_poly.pdbx_seq_one_letter_code
_entity_poly.pdbx_strand_id
1 'polypeptide(L)'
;MSDQKISKRTNWIAWAVTVVSVYVVGFLWILGPQAIWTFLHGNDQLNTVGDFLAGIFAFPAFILLAAAVLTQRQELNEAREQFEDGKEVTQAQLALIQTQNDIAHKAAKANYKLALHEKRLAVYLRMKECGFALTTSGTIEKETRQRIYAAVEDAKFVFGDEVNEYIKMLSSKTDEIMRISARATRLSNKGRDQGFTEKEEAEWNNAVDAVHALEQWFYENLTYEILEEKFTPSLKLPDDIN
;
A
#
# COMPACT_ATOMS: atom_id res chain seq x y z
N MET A 1 14.63 -9.38 -29.89
CA MET A 1 15.62 -9.01 -30.92
C MET A 1 14.91 -8.06 -31.87
N SER A 2 15.01 -6.76 -31.65
CA SER A 2 14.40 -5.76 -32.53
C SER A 2 15.29 -5.59 -33.76
N ASP A 3 14.74 -5.86 -34.93
CA ASP A 3 15.30 -5.39 -36.19
C ASP A 3 15.43 -3.86 -36.13
N GLN A 4 16.64 -3.38 -35.86
CA GLN A 4 16.96 -1.98 -36.09
C GLN A 4 16.87 -1.73 -37.59
N LYS A 5 15.70 -1.25 -38.04
CA LYS A 5 15.56 -0.61 -39.34
C LYS A 5 16.51 0.59 -39.34
N ILE A 6 17.71 0.39 -39.91
CA ILE A 6 18.64 1.48 -40.21
C ILE A 6 17.98 2.34 -41.29
N SER A 7 17.15 3.28 -40.86
CA SER A 7 16.67 4.38 -41.67
C SER A 7 17.90 5.13 -42.17
N LYS A 8 18.16 5.06 -43.49
CA LYS A 8 19.28 5.78 -44.11
C LYS A 8 19.02 7.28 -43.97
N ARG A 9 19.63 7.91 -42.96
CA ARG A 9 19.62 9.37 -42.79
C ARG A 9 20.14 10.03 -44.06
N THR A 10 19.25 10.71 -44.77
CA THR A 10 19.63 11.47 -45.96
C THR A 10 20.20 12.81 -45.49
N ASN A 11 21.48 13.04 -45.72
CA ASN A 11 22.14 14.29 -45.31
C ASN A 11 21.77 15.42 -46.29
N TRP A 12 20.62 16.06 -46.05
CA TRP A 12 20.11 17.17 -46.86
C TRP A 12 21.07 18.36 -46.93
N ILE A 13 21.87 18.59 -45.88
CA ILE A 13 22.90 19.62 -45.88
C ILE A 13 24.00 19.28 -46.88
N ALA A 14 24.50 18.05 -46.89
CA ALA A 14 25.49 17.61 -47.88
C ALA A 14 24.94 17.70 -49.32
N TRP A 15 23.66 17.38 -49.51
CA TRP A 15 22.99 17.53 -50.80
C TRP A 15 22.90 19.01 -51.23
N ALA A 16 22.48 19.89 -50.32
CA ALA A 16 22.40 21.34 -50.57
C ALA A 16 23.76 21.96 -50.88
N VAL A 17 24.80 21.62 -50.10
CA VAL A 17 26.17 22.08 -50.36
C VAL A 17 26.64 21.62 -51.73
N THR A 18 26.32 20.38 -52.13
CA THR A 18 26.66 19.85 -53.46
C THR A 18 25.96 20.63 -54.57
N VAL A 19 24.64 20.85 -54.44
CA VAL A 19 23.85 21.60 -55.43
C VAL A 19 24.33 23.06 -55.53
N VAL A 20 24.59 23.71 -54.40
CA VAL A 20 25.11 25.09 -54.37
C VAL A 20 26.50 25.16 -55.02
N SER A 21 27.37 24.20 -54.73
CA SER A 21 28.72 24.16 -55.32
C SER A 21 28.65 24.00 -56.85
N VAL A 22 27.80 23.10 -57.34
CA VAL A 22 27.56 22.91 -58.79
C VAL A 22 27.00 24.19 -59.42
N TYR A 23 26.04 24.84 -58.75
CA TYR A 23 25.46 26.11 -59.22
C TYR A 23 26.51 27.22 -59.34
N VAL A 24 27.32 27.44 -58.29
CA VAL A 24 28.36 28.48 -58.28
C VAL A 24 29.40 28.23 -59.36
N VAL A 25 29.90 27.00 -59.50
CA VAL A 25 30.88 26.63 -60.54
C VAL A 25 30.29 26.82 -61.94
N GLY A 26 29.06 26.35 -62.17
CA GLY A 26 28.37 26.50 -63.45
C GLY A 26 28.13 27.97 -63.81
N PHE A 27 27.73 28.77 -62.83
CA PHE A 27 27.51 30.21 -63.01
C PHE A 27 28.80 30.96 -63.37
N LEU A 28 29.89 30.69 -62.65
CA LEU A 28 31.21 31.26 -62.92
C LEU A 28 31.74 30.86 -64.30
N TRP A 29 31.47 29.63 -64.75
CA TRP A 29 31.85 29.17 -66.08
C TRP A 29 31.06 29.90 -67.17
N ILE A 30 29.72 29.97 -67.04
CA ILE A 30 28.85 30.54 -68.09
C ILE A 30 29.12 32.03 -68.31
N LEU A 31 29.21 32.83 -67.24
CA LEU A 31 29.44 34.27 -67.37
C LEU A 31 30.90 34.62 -67.65
N GLY A 32 31.82 33.75 -67.24
CA GLY A 32 33.25 33.98 -67.32
C GLY A 32 33.73 34.95 -66.22
N PRO A 33 34.86 34.64 -65.56
CA PRO A 33 35.38 35.47 -64.47
C PRO A 33 35.71 36.89 -64.91
N GLN A 34 36.08 37.08 -66.18
CA GLN A 34 36.44 38.36 -66.75
C GLN A 34 35.24 39.32 -66.84
N ALA A 35 34.07 38.83 -67.26
CA ALA A 35 32.88 39.67 -67.40
C ALA A 35 32.37 40.15 -66.02
N ILE A 36 32.42 39.27 -65.02
CA ILE A 36 32.06 39.60 -63.64
C ILE A 36 33.03 40.66 -63.09
N TRP A 37 34.33 40.53 -63.33
CA TRP A 37 35.32 41.49 -62.86
C TRP A 37 35.13 42.88 -63.48
N THR A 38 34.87 42.94 -64.79
CA THR A 38 34.61 44.19 -65.50
C THR A 38 33.31 44.85 -65.04
N PHE A 39 32.25 44.06 -64.78
CA PHE A 39 30.98 44.57 -64.26
C PHE A 39 31.12 45.14 -62.83
N LEU A 40 31.90 44.49 -61.96
CA LEU A 40 32.09 44.95 -60.57
C LEU A 40 32.99 46.19 -60.44
N HIS A 41 33.89 46.44 -61.40
CA HIS A 41 34.81 47.59 -61.39
C HIS A 41 34.45 48.68 -62.40
N GLY A 42 33.36 48.50 -63.16
CA GLY A 42 32.81 49.55 -64.01
C GLY A 42 32.22 50.68 -63.17
N ASN A 43 32.15 51.90 -63.72
CA ASN A 43 31.45 53.05 -63.10
C ASN A 43 29.91 52.87 -63.08
N ASP A 44 29.43 51.63 -63.13
CA ASP A 44 28.01 51.31 -63.10
C ASP A 44 27.43 51.64 -61.72
N GLN A 45 26.19 52.12 -61.71
CA GLN A 45 25.52 52.59 -60.50
C GLN A 45 25.49 51.49 -59.44
N LEU A 46 25.97 51.76 -58.22
CA LEU A 46 26.08 50.78 -57.12
C LEU A 46 24.81 49.92 -56.90
N ASN A 47 23.63 50.44 -57.28
CA ASN A 47 22.37 49.72 -57.20
C ASN A 47 22.33 48.47 -58.11
N THR A 48 22.86 48.53 -59.34
CA THR A 48 22.82 47.41 -60.29
C THR A 48 23.74 46.26 -59.88
N VAL A 49 24.87 46.57 -59.25
CA VAL A 49 25.77 45.58 -58.64
C VAL A 49 25.08 44.88 -57.47
N GLY A 50 24.35 45.64 -56.64
CA GLY A 50 23.54 45.10 -55.55
C GLY A 50 22.47 44.13 -56.03
N ASP A 51 21.69 44.51 -57.04
CA ASP A 51 20.62 43.66 -57.60
C ASP A 51 21.16 42.38 -58.25
N PHE A 52 22.31 42.46 -58.93
CA PHE A 52 22.99 41.30 -59.51
C PHE A 52 23.49 40.33 -58.43
N LEU A 53 24.19 40.83 -57.42
CA LEU A 53 24.67 40.02 -56.31
C LEU A 53 23.49 39.38 -55.54
N ALA A 54 22.44 40.15 -55.26
CA ALA A 54 21.24 39.65 -54.61
C ALA A 54 20.58 38.52 -55.41
N GLY A 55 20.49 38.65 -56.74
CA GLY A 55 19.95 37.61 -57.62
C GLY A 55 20.75 36.31 -57.58
N ILE A 56 22.09 36.40 -57.55
CA ILE A 56 22.97 35.22 -57.46
C ILE A 56 22.86 34.53 -56.10
N PHE A 57 22.83 35.31 -55.02
CA PHE A 57 22.78 34.76 -53.66
C PHE A 57 21.38 34.24 -53.28
N ALA A 58 20.32 34.73 -53.93
CA ALA A 58 18.95 34.31 -53.65
C ALA A 58 18.74 32.79 -53.84
N PHE A 59 19.28 32.20 -54.91
CA PHE A 59 19.08 30.77 -55.19
C PHE A 59 19.82 29.86 -54.19
N PRO A 60 21.13 30.03 -53.90
CA PRO A 60 21.81 29.28 -52.85
C PRO A 60 21.17 29.45 -51.47
N ALA A 61 20.78 30.68 -51.11
CA ALA A 61 20.10 30.93 -49.84
C ALA A 61 18.78 30.14 -49.74
N PHE A 62 18.01 30.08 -50.83
CA PHE A 62 16.78 29.28 -50.89
C PHE A 62 17.05 27.78 -50.72
N ILE A 63 18.06 27.23 -51.40
CA ILE A 63 18.41 25.80 -51.30
C ILE A 63 18.88 25.43 -49.88
N LEU A 64 19.70 26.26 -49.25
CA LEU A 64 20.14 26.05 -47.87
C LEU A 64 18.98 26.13 -46.88
N LEU A 65 18.05 27.08 -47.06
CA LEU A 65 16.85 27.19 -46.25
C LEU A 65 15.96 25.95 -46.42
N ALA A 66 15.74 25.50 -47.66
CA ALA A 66 14.97 24.29 -47.94
C ALA A 66 15.57 23.06 -47.26
N ALA A 67 16.90 22.90 -47.32
CA ALA A 67 17.59 21.81 -46.65
C ALA A 67 17.48 21.89 -45.13
N ALA A 68 17.62 23.08 -44.54
CA ALA A 68 17.42 23.27 -43.10
C ALA A 68 15.99 22.86 -42.66
N VAL A 69 14.96 23.26 -43.42
CA VAL A 69 13.56 22.87 -43.14
C VAL A 69 13.36 21.35 -43.27
N LEU A 70 13.97 20.70 -44.26
CA LEU A 70 13.89 19.24 -44.43
C LEU A 70 14.61 18.49 -43.31
N THR A 71 15.79 18.94 -42.89
CA THR A 71 16.51 18.38 -41.74
C THR A 71 15.68 18.53 -40.46
N GLN A 72 15.12 19.71 -40.19
CA GLN A 72 14.24 19.92 -39.03
C GLN A 72 13.01 19.01 -39.05
N ARG A 73 12.40 18.79 -40.23
CA ARG A 73 11.28 17.84 -40.36
C ARG A 73 11.68 16.41 -40.04
N GLN A 74 12.88 15.99 -40.43
CA GLN A 74 13.39 14.66 -40.11
C GLN A 74 13.61 14.50 -38.60
N GLU A 75 14.25 15.47 -37.95
CA GLU A 75 14.47 15.46 -36.50
C GLU A 75 13.15 15.43 -35.72
N LEU A 76 12.14 16.20 -36.17
CA LEU A 76 10.81 16.17 -35.57
C LEU A 76 10.10 14.82 -35.74
N ASN A 77 10.28 14.15 -36.87
CA ASN A 77 9.70 12.82 -37.08
C ASN A 77 10.38 11.76 -36.22
N GLU A 78 11.71 11.77 -36.12
CA GLU A 78 12.45 10.87 -35.22
C GLU A 78 12.07 11.11 -33.75
N ALA A 79 11.94 12.38 -33.34
CA ALA A 79 11.48 12.71 -31.99
C ALA A 79 10.06 12.20 -31.73
N ARG A 80 9.13 12.32 -32.70
CA ARG A 80 7.77 11.78 -32.58
C ARG A 80 7.76 10.26 -32.42
N GLU A 81 8.54 9.53 -33.20
CA GLU A 81 8.67 8.07 -33.10
C GLU A 81 9.20 7.68 -31.71
N GLN A 82 10.25 8.36 -31.22
CA GLN A 82 10.77 8.13 -29.86
C GLN A 82 9.74 8.46 -28.76
N PHE A 83 8.92 9.50 -28.95
CA PHE A 83 7.84 9.81 -28.02
C PHE A 83 6.72 8.76 -28.05
N GLU A 84 6.39 8.22 -29.21
CA GLU A 84 5.40 7.13 -29.35
C GLU A 84 5.89 5.85 -28.67
N ASP A 85 7.13 5.43 -28.94
CA ASP A 85 7.76 4.29 -28.28
C ASP A 85 7.85 4.49 -26.75
N GLY A 86 8.24 5.71 -26.32
CA GLY A 86 8.29 6.08 -24.92
C GLY A 86 6.91 6.04 -24.24
N LYS A 87 5.84 6.39 -24.96
CA LYS A 87 4.47 6.34 -24.46
C LYS A 87 4.02 4.90 -24.23
N GLU A 88 4.32 3.98 -25.15
CA GLU A 88 3.99 2.56 -24.99
C GLU A 88 4.68 1.97 -23.75
N VAL A 89 5.99 2.20 -23.61
CA VAL A 89 6.74 1.73 -22.43
C VAL A 89 6.19 2.34 -21.14
N THR A 90 5.88 3.64 -21.15
CA THR A 90 5.30 4.32 -19.97
C THR A 90 3.93 3.76 -19.62
N GLN A 91 3.08 3.47 -20.61
CA GLN A 91 1.77 2.85 -20.39
C GLN A 91 1.89 1.43 -19.83
N ALA A 92 2.82 0.62 -20.35
CA ALA A 92 3.09 -0.71 -19.84
C ALA A 92 3.59 -0.68 -18.38
N GLN A 93 4.47 0.28 -18.04
CA GLN A 93 4.92 0.49 -16.66
C GLN A 93 3.77 0.92 -15.75
N LEU A 94 2.89 1.82 -16.19
CA LEU A 94 1.73 2.26 -15.42
C LEU A 94 0.78 1.10 -15.13
N ALA A 95 0.50 0.25 -16.14
CA ALA A 95 -0.33 -0.94 -15.98
C ALA A 95 0.29 -1.96 -14.99
N LEU A 96 1.62 -2.13 -15.03
CA LEU A 96 2.34 -2.97 -14.08
C LEU A 96 2.25 -2.42 -12.65
N ILE A 97 2.41 -1.11 -12.46
CA ILE A 97 2.28 -0.44 -11.16
C ILE A 97 0.86 -0.62 -10.61
N GLN A 98 -0.16 -0.45 -11.45
CA GLN A 98 -1.55 -0.68 -11.04
C GLN A 98 -1.76 -2.13 -10.57
N THR A 99 -1.26 -3.09 -11.35
CA THR A 99 -1.35 -4.52 -10.98
C THR A 99 -0.61 -4.81 -9.67
N GLN A 100 0.58 -4.24 -9.47
CA GLN A 100 1.34 -4.40 -8.23
C GLN A 100 0.64 -3.77 -7.02
N ASN A 101 0.04 -2.59 -7.18
CA ASN A 101 -0.74 -1.95 -6.13
C ASN A 101 -1.96 -2.78 -5.75
N ASP A 102 -2.68 -3.33 -6.74
CA ASP A 102 -3.83 -4.19 -6.49
C ASP A 102 -3.42 -5.47 -5.72
N ILE A 103 -2.31 -6.10 -6.12
CA ILE A 103 -1.76 -7.26 -5.40
C ILE A 103 -1.33 -6.87 -3.99
N ALA A 104 -0.65 -5.75 -3.81
CA ALA A 104 -0.22 -5.26 -2.51
C ALA A 104 -1.41 -4.97 -1.58
N HIS A 105 -2.48 -4.36 -2.11
CA HIS A 105 -3.72 -4.13 -1.37
C HIS A 105 -4.40 -5.43 -0.95
N LYS A 106 -4.50 -6.41 -1.87
CA LYS A 106 -5.05 -7.74 -1.57
C LYS A 106 -4.23 -8.46 -0.50
N ALA A 107 -2.89 -8.45 -0.63
CA ALA A 107 -1.98 -9.05 0.34
C ALA A 107 -2.09 -8.37 1.72
N ALA A 108 -2.14 -7.04 1.77
CA ALA A 108 -2.33 -6.31 3.02
C ALA A 108 -3.67 -6.64 3.70
N LYS A 109 -4.76 -6.73 2.91
CA LYS A 109 -6.08 -7.14 3.40
C LYS A 109 -6.07 -8.56 3.95
N ALA A 110 -5.42 -9.51 3.25
CA ALA A 110 -5.28 -10.88 3.71
C ALA A 110 -4.46 -10.98 5.00
N ASN A 111 -3.32 -10.29 5.06
CA ASN A 111 -2.46 -10.24 6.26
C ASN A 111 -3.21 -9.65 7.45
N TYR A 112 -3.98 -8.57 7.24
CA TYR A 112 -4.81 -8.00 8.29
C TYR A 112 -5.87 -8.99 8.80
N LYS A 113 -6.57 -9.69 7.89
CA LYS A 113 -7.56 -10.73 8.25
C LYS A 113 -6.92 -11.87 9.07
N LEU A 114 -5.74 -12.34 8.66
CA LEU A 114 -5.00 -13.38 9.36
C LEU A 114 -4.56 -12.91 10.75
N ALA A 115 -3.95 -11.73 10.85
CA ALA A 115 -3.53 -11.17 12.13
C ALA A 115 -4.72 -10.98 13.08
N LEU A 116 -5.87 -10.52 12.57
CA LEU A 116 -7.10 -10.40 13.36
C LEU A 116 -7.59 -11.77 13.86
N HIS A 117 -7.59 -12.79 12.98
CA HIS A 117 -7.96 -14.15 13.35
C HIS A 117 -7.03 -14.73 14.43
N GLU A 118 -5.71 -14.58 14.29
CA GLU A 118 -4.74 -15.03 15.29
C GLU A 118 -4.98 -14.38 16.66
N LYS A 119 -5.27 -13.07 16.69
CA LYS A 119 -5.58 -12.37 17.95
C LYS A 119 -6.87 -12.87 18.57
N ARG A 120 -7.93 -13.09 17.78
CA ARG A 120 -9.18 -13.70 18.27
C ARG A 120 -8.94 -15.10 18.83
N LEU A 121 -8.18 -15.93 18.11
CA LEU A 121 -7.85 -17.28 18.53
C LEU A 121 -7.07 -17.27 19.85
N ALA A 122 -6.12 -16.35 20.03
CA ALA A 122 -5.36 -16.23 21.27
C ALA A 122 -6.25 -15.93 22.48
N VAL A 123 -7.24 -15.04 22.35
CA VAL A 123 -8.21 -14.76 23.43
C VAL A 123 -9.06 -15.99 23.72
N TYR A 124 -9.57 -16.66 22.69
CA TYR A 124 -10.36 -17.89 22.85
C TYR A 124 -9.58 -18.99 23.58
N LEU A 125 -8.34 -19.25 23.17
CA LEU A 125 -7.48 -20.25 23.82
C LEU A 125 -7.22 -19.89 25.29
N ARG A 126 -6.99 -18.61 25.59
CA ARG A 126 -6.84 -18.15 26.98
C ARG A 126 -8.10 -18.40 27.81
N MET A 127 -9.28 -18.21 27.24
CA MET A 127 -10.54 -18.51 27.93
C MET A 127 -10.73 -20.01 28.15
N LYS A 128 -10.34 -20.85 27.18
CA LYS A 128 -10.31 -22.32 27.37
C LYS A 128 -9.38 -22.74 28.50
N GLU A 129 -8.19 -22.15 28.58
CA GLU A 129 -7.25 -22.39 29.69
C GLU A 129 -7.86 -22.02 31.04
N CYS A 130 -8.66 -20.95 31.10
CA CYS A 130 -9.39 -20.58 32.31
C CYS A 130 -10.45 -21.63 32.70
N GLY A 131 -11.23 -22.13 31.74
CA GLY A 131 -12.20 -23.20 31.97
C GLY A 131 -11.55 -24.53 32.38
N PHE A 132 -10.42 -24.87 31.77
CA PHE A 132 -9.62 -26.04 32.16
C PHE A 132 -9.05 -25.90 33.56
N ALA A 133 -8.51 -24.71 33.90
CA ALA A 133 -7.99 -24.43 35.23
C ALA A 133 -9.10 -24.56 36.29
N LEU A 134 -10.27 -23.98 36.06
CA LEU A 134 -11.44 -24.12 36.93
C LEU A 134 -11.84 -25.59 37.14
N THR A 135 -11.92 -26.36 36.06
CA THR A 135 -12.25 -27.79 36.13
C THR A 135 -11.23 -28.56 36.96
N THR A 136 -9.96 -28.17 36.91
CA THR A 136 -8.87 -28.84 37.62
C THR A 136 -8.80 -28.43 39.09
N SER A 137 -8.95 -27.15 39.40
CA SER A 137 -8.75 -26.60 40.75
C SER A 137 -9.99 -26.68 41.63
N GLY A 138 -11.19 -26.81 41.05
CA GLY A 138 -12.44 -26.68 41.83
C GLY A 138 -12.96 -25.23 41.92
N THR A 139 -12.14 -24.23 41.60
CA THR A 139 -12.41 -22.83 41.94
C THR A 139 -11.67 -21.82 41.06
N ILE A 140 -12.09 -20.54 41.10
CA ILE A 140 -11.43 -19.47 40.35
C ILE A 140 -10.22 -18.92 41.15
N GLU A 141 -9.05 -19.49 40.86
CA GLU A 141 -7.77 -19.06 41.43
C GLU A 141 -7.32 -17.68 40.92
N LYS A 142 -6.41 -17.04 41.68
CA LYS A 142 -5.86 -15.71 41.36
C LYS A 142 -5.30 -15.61 39.94
N GLU A 143 -4.59 -16.64 39.47
CA GLU A 143 -4.04 -16.65 38.11
C GLU A 143 -5.14 -16.69 37.05
N THR A 144 -6.16 -17.53 37.23
CA THR A 144 -7.33 -17.60 36.36
C THR A 144 -8.03 -16.25 36.28
N ARG A 145 -8.18 -15.56 37.42
CA ARG A 145 -8.72 -14.18 37.44
C ARG A 145 -7.92 -13.22 36.58
N GLN A 146 -6.60 -13.21 36.76
CA GLN A 146 -5.70 -12.35 35.98
C GLN A 146 -5.80 -12.64 34.48
N ARG A 147 -5.91 -13.91 34.09
CA ARG A 147 -6.11 -14.31 32.69
C ARG A 147 -7.46 -13.83 32.15
N ILE A 148 -8.53 -13.89 32.93
CA ILE A 148 -9.84 -13.35 32.54
C ILE A 148 -9.79 -11.84 32.31
N TYR A 149 -9.17 -11.05 33.20
CA TYR A 149 -9.03 -9.60 32.95
C TYR A 149 -8.18 -9.29 31.71
N ALA A 150 -7.09 -10.03 31.50
CA ALA A 150 -6.28 -9.87 30.29
C ALA A 150 -7.08 -10.21 29.03
N ALA A 151 -7.96 -11.22 29.10
CA ALA A 151 -8.88 -11.55 28.01
C ALA A 151 -9.90 -10.43 27.74
N VAL A 152 -10.45 -9.77 28.76
CA VAL A 152 -11.33 -8.60 28.58
C VAL A 152 -10.63 -7.48 27.82
N GLU A 153 -9.39 -7.15 28.20
CA GLU A 153 -8.61 -6.07 27.59
C GLU A 153 -8.24 -6.35 26.14
N ASP A 154 -7.89 -7.60 25.82
CA ASP A 154 -7.58 -8.00 24.46
C ASP A 154 -8.85 -8.11 23.59
N ALA A 155 -9.95 -8.62 24.16
CA ALA A 155 -11.18 -8.88 23.42
C ALA A 155 -11.81 -7.61 22.85
N LYS A 156 -11.75 -6.50 23.59
CA LYS A 156 -12.40 -5.22 23.22
C LYS A 156 -11.98 -4.68 21.85
N PHE A 157 -10.81 -5.09 21.35
CA PHE A 157 -10.28 -4.64 20.07
C PHE A 157 -10.54 -5.60 18.91
N VAL A 158 -10.86 -6.87 19.20
CA VAL A 158 -10.89 -7.92 18.19
C VAL A 158 -12.26 -8.58 18.03
N PHE A 159 -13.13 -8.50 19.03
CA PHE A 159 -14.49 -9.04 18.98
C PHE A 159 -15.57 -7.96 18.95
N GLY A 160 -16.76 -8.36 18.50
CA GLY A 160 -17.97 -7.55 18.59
C GLY A 160 -18.59 -7.59 20.00
N ASP A 161 -19.70 -6.86 20.16
CA ASP A 161 -20.31 -6.58 21.46
C ASP A 161 -20.73 -7.83 22.22
N GLU A 162 -21.32 -8.83 21.55
CA GLU A 162 -21.81 -10.05 22.23
C GLU A 162 -20.70 -10.78 23.01
N VAL A 163 -19.56 -11.04 22.36
CA VAL A 163 -18.42 -11.71 22.99
C VAL A 163 -17.81 -10.81 24.07
N ASN A 164 -17.73 -9.50 23.81
CA ASN A 164 -17.20 -8.54 24.78
C ASN A 164 -18.06 -8.47 26.05
N GLU A 165 -19.39 -8.44 25.92
CA GLU A 165 -20.32 -8.46 27.04
C GLU A 165 -20.22 -9.76 27.83
N TYR A 166 -20.11 -10.89 27.14
CA TYR A 166 -19.93 -12.19 27.77
C TYR A 166 -18.64 -12.28 28.60
N ILE A 167 -17.49 -11.88 28.06
CA ILE A 167 -16.21 -11.91 28.81
C ILE A 167 -16.25 -10.89 29.96
N LYS A 168 -16.86 -9.71 29.77
CA LYS A 168 -17.06 -8.73 30.84
C LYS A 168 -17.92 -9.29 31.98
N MET A 169 -18.96 -10.06 31.67
CA MET A 169 -19.78 -10.74 32.68
C MET A 169 -18.94 -11.72 33.49
N LEU A 170 -18.09 -12.53 32.85
CA LEU A 170 -17.16 -13.44 33.54
C LEU A 170 -16.21 -12.67 34.47
N SER A 171 -15.68 -11.54 34.01
CA SER A 171 -14.83 -10.66 34.83
C SER A 171 -15.58 -10.05 36.02
N SER A 172 -16.81 -9.58 35.83
CA SER A 172 -17.64 -9.06 36.94
C SER A 172 -17.94 -10.14 37.98
N LYS A 173 -18.21 -11.38 37.55
CA LYS A 173 -18.42 -12.52 38.46
C LYS A 173 -17.14 -12.92 39.18
N THR A 174 -16.00 -12.72 38.53
CA THR A 174 -14.67 -12.91 39.10
C THR A 174 -14.37 -11.90 40.22
N ASP A 175 -14.76 -10.63 40.05
CA ASP A 175 -14.69 -9.62 41.12
C ASP A 175 -15.62 -9.98 42.30
N GLU A 176 -16.81 -10.46 41.98
CA GLU A 176 -17.81 -10.86 42.97
C GLU A 176 -17.28 -11.99 43.88
N ILE A 177 -16.79 -13.09 43.29
CA ILE A 177 -16.25 -14.21 44.05
C ILE A 177 -15.05 -13.78 44.90
N MET A 178 -14.14 -12.95 44.36
CA MET A 178 -12.99 -12.46 45.12
C MET A 178 -13.41 -11.68 46.39
N ARG A 179 -14.41 -10.80 46.27
CA ARG A 179 -14.90 -10.01 47.42
C ARG A 179 -15.56 -10.91 48.48
N ILE A 180 -16.37 -11.87 48.06
CA ILE A 180 -17.08 -12.77 48.98
C ILE A 180 -16.10 -13.75 49.63
N SER A 181 -15.18 -14.35 48.88
CA SER A 181 -14.13 -15.22 49.42
C SER A 181 -13.26 -14.49 50.44
N ALA A 182 -12.86 -13.23 50.17
CA ALA A 182 -12.10 -12.43 51.14
C ALA A 182 -12.89 -12.21 52.45
N ARG A 183 -14.21 -11.97 52.35
CA ARG A 183 -15.08 -11.88 53.53
C ARG A 183 -15.15 -13.21 54.29
N ALA A 184 -15.34 -14.33 53.59
CA ALA A 184 -15.39 -15.65 54.19
C ALA A 184 -14.08 -16.01 54.90
N THR A 185 -12.91 -15.76 54.27
CA THR A 185 -11.60 -15.97 54.87
C THR A 185 -11.40 -15.13 56.14
N ARG A 186 -11.80 -13.86 56.10
CA ARG A 186 -11.71 -12.97 57.27
C ARG A 186 -12.55 -13.48 58.44
N LEU A 187 -13.79 -13.91 58.19
CA LEU A 187 -14.67 -14.49 59.21
C LEU A 187 -14.11 -15.80 59.74
N SER A 188 -13.65 -16.70 58.87
CA SER A 188 -13.02 -17.97 59.25
C SER A 188 -11.82 -17.76 60.18
N ASN A 189 -10.91 -16.84 59.85
CA ASN A 189 -9.77 -16.52 60.70
C ASN A 189 -10.21 -15.98 62.07
N LYS A 190 -11.24 -15.13 62.11
CA LYS A 190 -11.79 -14.61 63.37
C LYS A 190 -12.39 -15.73 64.24
N GLY A 191 -13.19 -16.62 63.64
CA GLY A 191 -13.81 -17.74 64.33
C GLY A 191 -12.79 -18.74 64.88
N ARG A 192 -11.66 -18.93 64.19
CA ARG A 192 -10.58 -19.80 64.65
C ARG A 192 -9.90 -19.28 65.92
N ASP A 193 -9.77 -17.96 66.05
CA ASP A 193 -9.04 -17.34 67.17
C ASP A 193 -9.95 -17.05 68.37
N GLN A 194 -11.23 -16.72 68.14
CA GLN A 194 -12.13 -16.18 69.18
C GLN A 194 -13.44 -16.98 69.34
N GLY A 195 -13.69 -17.99 68.50
CA GLY A 195 -15.00 -18.60 68.35
C GLY A 195 -15.96 -17.70 67.56
N PHE A 196 -17.05 -18.28 67.06
CA PHE A 196 -18.11 -17.53 66.40
C PHE A 196 -19.21 -17.14 67.36
N THR A 197 -19.72 -15.91 67.23
CA THR A 197 -21.09 -15.63 67.65
C THR A 197 -22.08 -16.25 66.65
N GLU A 198 -23.31 -16.55 67.08
CA GLU A 198 -24.35 -17.12 66.21
C GLU A 198 -24.58 -16.29 64.94
N LYS A 199 -24.52 -14.96 65.06
CA LYS A 199 -24.62 -14.04 63.92
C LYS A 199 -23.43 -14.18 62.96
N GLU A 200 -22.21 -14.31 63.48
CA GLU A 200 -21.00 -14.44 62.64
C GLU A 200 -20.92 -15.79 61.96
N GLU A 201 -21.38 -16.85 62.62
CA GLU A 201 -21.51 -18.18 62.03
C GLU A 201 -22.51 -18.15 60.87
N ALA A 202 -23.68 -17.54 61.06
CA ALA A 202 -24.66 -17.35 59.99
C ALA A 202 -24.09 -16.50 58.84
N GLU A 203 -23.36 -15.42 59.12
CA GLU A 203 -22.71 -14.61 58.09
C GLU A 203 -21.61 -15.37 57.33
N TRP A 204 -20.85 -16.23 58.02
CA TRP A 204 -19.82 -17.05 57.40
C TRP A 204 -20.44 -18.12 56.50
N ASN A 205 -21.46 -18.84 56.98
CA ASN A 205 -22.20 -19.83 56.20
C ASN A 205 -22.79 -19.21 54.92
N ASN A 206 -23.47 -18.05 55.04
CA ASN A 206 -24.00 -17.33 53.88
C ASN A 206 -22.91 -16.92 52.87
N ALA A 207 -21.72 -16.55 53.36
CA ALA A 207 -20.61 -16.19 52.47
C ALA A 207 -20.03 -17.43 51.76
N VAL A 208 -19.92 -18.57 52.45
CA VAL A 208 -19.48 -19.84 51.86
C VAL A 208 -20.49 -20.32 50.81
N ASP A 209 -21.78 -20.30 51.12
CA ASP A 209 -22.84 -20.67 50.17
C ASP A 209 -22.82 -19.77 48.92
N ALA A 210 -22.61 -18.47 49.09
CA ALA A 210 -22.50 -17.54 47.96
C ALA A 210 -21.24 -17.78 47.11
N VAL A 211 -20.12 -18.20 47.71
CA VAL A 211 -18.93 -18.62 46.95
C VAL A 211 -19.24 -19.87 46.13
N HIS A 212 -19.84 -20.89 46.74
CA HIS A 212 -20.21 -22.11 46.04
C HIS A 212 -21.22 -21.87 44.90
N ALA A 213 -22.20 -20.98 45.11
CA ALA A 213 -23.13 -20.58 44.05
C ALA A 213 -22.41 -19.92 42.86
N LEU A 214 -21.39 -19.09 43.12
CA LEU A 214 -20.58 -18.47 42.07
C LEU A 214 -19.66 -19.48 41.38
N GLU A 215 -19.04 -20.41 42.11
CA GLU A 215 -18.25 -21.50 41.54
C GLU A 215 -19.11 -22.37 40.62
N GLN A 216 -20.30 -22.76 41.07
CA GLN A 216 -21.27 -23.49 40.27
C GLN A 216 -21.67 -22.70 39.02
N TRP A 217 -21.93 -21.40 39.14
CA TRP A 217 -22.21 -20.55 37.99
C TRP A 217 -21.06 -20.55 36.97
N PHE A 218 -19.80 -20.49 37.43
CA PHE A 218 -18.65 -20.61 36.56
C PHE A 218 -18.55 -21.98 35.90
N TYR A 219 -18.86 -23.06 36.61
CA TYR A 219 -18.94 -24.41 36.02
C TYR A 219 -19.98 -24.51 34.91
N GLU A 220 -21.10 -23.80 35.05
CA GLU A 220 -22.18 -23.80 34.07
C GLU A 220 -21.91 -22.87 32.90
N ASN A 221 -21.12 -21.80 33.09
CA ASN A 221 -20.95 -20.75 32.09
C ASN A 221 -19.56 -20.76 31.43
N LEU A 222 -18.52 -21.29 32.06
CA LEU A 222 -17.15 -21.34 31.51
C LEU A 222 -16.79 -22.72 30.95
N THR A 223 -17.78 -23.41 30.37
CA THR A 223 -17.60 -24.72 29.73
C THR A 223 -16.99 -24.60 28.34
N TYR A 224 -16.48 -25.71 27.82
CA TYR A 224 -15.96 -25.74 26.45
C TYR A 224 -17.04 -25.43 25.42
N GLU A 225 -18.23 -25.97 25.64
CA GLU A 225 -19.39 -25.86 24.75
C GLU A 225 -19.87 -24.41 24.66
N ILE A 226 -19.98 -23.69 25.79
CA ILE A 226 -20.38 -22.27 25.79
C ILE A 226 -19.29 -21.41 25.17
N LEU A 227 -18.02 -21.70 25.43
CA LEU A 227 -16.91 -21.00 24.78
C LEU A 227 -16.93 -21.22 23.26
N GLU A 228 -17.18 -22.43 22.78
CA GLU A 228 -17.35 -22.68 21.34
C GLU A 228 -18.55 -21.92 20.78
N GLU A 229 -19.71 -21.97 21.44
CA GLU A 229 -20.92 -21.27 21.01
C GLU A 229 -20.66 -19.77 20.85
N LYS A 230 -20.03 -19.14 21.85
CA LYS A 230 -19.79 -17.70 21.87
C LYS A 230 -18.68 -17.25 20.92
N PHE A 231 -17.58 -17.99 20.81
CA PHE A 231 -16.41 -17.53 20.05
C PHE A 231 -16.39 -17.99 18.60
N THR A 232 -16.91 -19.18 18.29
CA THR A 232 -16.82 -19.77 16.94
C THR A 232 -17.36 -18.86 15.83
N PRO A 233 -18.48 -18.14 15.99
CA PRO A 233 -18.97 -17.22 14.95
C PRO A 233 -17.94 -16.16 14.56
N SER A 234 -17.10 -15.72 15.50
CA SER A 234 -16.05 -14.71 15.26
C SER A 234 -14.71 -15.30 14.81
N LEU A 235 -14.50 -16.61 15.00
CA LEU A 235 -13.28 -17.33 14.62
C LEU A 235 -13.31 -17.86 13.19
N LYS A 236 -14.48 -17.93 12.54
CA LYS A 236 -14.54 -18.32 11.12
C LYS A 236 -13.91 -17.23 10.25
N LEU A 237 -12.95 -17.62 9.43
CA LEU A 237 -12.45 -16.75 8.37
C LEU A 237 -13.58 -16.49 7.35
N PRO A 238 -13.75 -15.26 6.84
CA PRO A 238 -14.69 -15.00 5.76
C PRO A 238 -14.32 -15.82 4.52
N ASP A 239 -15.30 -16.40 3.82
CA ASP A 239 -15.07 -17.25 2.64
C ASP A 239 -14.37 -16.48 1.49
N ASP A 240 -14.54 -15.17 1.46
CA ASP A 240 -13.98 -14.23 0.47
C ASP A 240 -12.58 -13.71 0.87
N ILE A 241 -11.63 -14.64 1.01
CA ILE A 241 -10.18 -14.34 1.00
C ILE A 241 -9.63 -14.30 -0.45
N ASN A 242 -10.40 -14.78 -1.43
CA ASN A 242 -10.01 -14.82 -2.85
C ASN A 242 -10.16 -13.47 -3.58
#